data_AF-A0AA40DUN2-F1
#
_entry.id   AF-A0AA40DUN2-F1
#
_cell.length_a   1.000
_cell.length_b   1.000
_cell.length_c   1.000
_cell.angle_alpha   90.00
_cell.angle_beta   90.00
_cell.angle_gamma   90.00
#
_symmetry.space_group_name_H-M   'P 1'
#
loop_
_entity.id
_entity.type
_entity.pdbx_description
1 polymer ?
#
loop_
_entity_poly.entity_id
_entity_poly.type
_entity_poly.pdbx_seq_one_letter_code
_entity_poly.pdbx_strand_id
1 'polypeptide(L)'
;MDPPVLSFYGTEPVPLPSRFAKIKHDLAAGHEAELEASWARLLDALKDAVEHIESRGPNITPHIDFTDIDNPARAQTFARDLKRYGVGVVRGVVPRADAQAAIDETVKYLETKHDFKTPPPQDPTCFDFFWTPAQVRTRGHPRVLEAQRFAMSLWDNDADDRMAIRFPIAYADRLRIHGANVGGVGPDAAANAAEARNGDAGSGDSNAEAQRAVVELLGDFASSTVIAQVDNGSLERWEPDGYGRGGTYDAVFKGEWEKYDPWDPTFRVSSTPDLYNGYGACSIFRMYQGVVALSTIEPGLIRLLPSPKLATAYFLLRPFFSPKTKPPERREGPEWDTFLDASNWALERDHSTIIHGAVYGHAQRLTELWHPHLHLRRTLVTIPTLQTGDYIVWHPDLAYHITSNPNVMASRAPTPPPMADGDGPSGRPVSILVYVPAAPLTQTNALYLARQRKTFLRGHPSPDFDSTGSGLGSEASHAGRPGETEIAEVSGPGGLQSMGLAPFDVAPTPPADGSNDDGDVEMENAGTSNGIKPRSPITRAEAEVARLANIILFPDRYDFYMGKRNGTRPRRSKPEVKEEEKPETVAEEENKS
;
A
#
# COMPACT_ATOMS: atom_id res chain seq x y z
N MET A 1 -22.71 17.32 27.74
CA MET A 1 -22.55 15.86 27.77
C MET A 1 -21.79 15.53 26.51
N ASP A 2 -20.49 15.28 26.63
CA ASP A 2 -19.74 14.75 25.49
C ASP A 2 -20.41 13.44 25.07
N PRO A 3 -20.68 13.24 23.77
CA PRO A 3 -21.28 11.99 23.31
C PRO A 3 -20.37 10.83 23.78
N PRO A 4 -20.95 9.70 24.24
CA PRO A 4 -20.14 8.58 24.66
C PRO A 4 -19.21 8.19 23.52
N VAL A 5 -17.91 8.09 23.82
CA VAL A 5 -16.91 7.59 22.90
C VAL A 5 -17.28 6.14 22.60
N LEU A 6 -18.03 5.90 21.52
CA LEU A 6 -18.27 4.57 20.98
C LEU A 6 -16.90 4.02 20.56
N SER A 7 -16.39 3.08 21.35
CA SER A 7 -15.12 2.42 21.03
C SER A 7 -15.26 1.69 19.70
N PHE A 8 -14.41 2.03 18.72
CA PHE A 8 -14.25 1.29 17.46
C PHE A 8 -14.01 -0.22 17.69
N TYR A 9 -13.47 -0.58 18.86
CA TYR A 9 -13.18 -1.96 19.26
C TYR A 9 -14.33 -2.66 20.02
N GLY A 10 -15.51 -2.06 20.07
CA GLY A 10 -16.70 -2.66 20.67
C GLY A 10 -17.13 -3.98 20.02
N THR A 11 -18.02 -4.71 20.71
CA THR A 11 -18.63 -5.97 20.23
C THR A 11 -19.88 -5.75 19.37
N GLU A 12 -20.48 -4.56 19.46
CA GLU A 12 -21.67 -4.16 18.70
C GLU A 12 -21.32 -3.27 17.51
N PRO A 13 -22.03 -3.37 16.37
CA PRO A 13 -21.89 -2.43 15.27
C PRO A 13 -22.26 -1.00 15.69
N VAL A 14 -21.57 -0.01 15.13
CA VAL A 14 -21.81 1.41 15.42
C VAL A 14 -22.93 1.94 14.54
N PRO A 15 -24.04 2.47 15.11
CA PRO A 15 -25.04 3.19 14.33
C PRO A 15 -24.48 4.51 13.80
N LEU A 16 -24.65 4.77 12.51
CA LEU A 16 -24.17 5.99 11.86
C LEU A 16 -25.30 7.03 11.71
N PRO A 17 -25.01 8.27 11.29
CA PRO A 17 -26.05 9.25 10.98
C PRO A 17 -27.01 8.77 9.88
N SER A 18 -28.25 9.27 9.90
CA SER A 18 -29.34 8.87 9.00
C SER A 18 -29.01 8.93 7.51
N ARG A 19 -28.04 9.78 7.11
CA ARG A 19 -27.55 9.84 5.73
C ARG A 19 -27.03 8.50 5.20
N PHE A 20 -26.52 7.59 6.05
CA PHE A 20 -26.05 6.27 5.61
C PHE A 20 -27.19 5.29 5.34
N ALA A 21 -28.32 5.42 6.03
CA ALA A 21 -29.54 4.71 5.63
C ALA A 21 -30.00 5.19 4.24
N LYS A 22 -29.92 6.50 3.97
CA LYS A 22 -30.21 7.07 2.65
C LYS A 22 -29.24 6.55 1.58
N ILE A 23 -27.93 6.52 1.86
CA ILE A 23 -26.94 5.98 0.91
C ILE A 23 -27.23 4.52 0.58
N LYS A 24 -27.53 3.68 1.59
CA LYS A 24 -27.96 2.29 1.34
C LYS A 24 -29.20 2.23 0.47
N HIS A 25 -30.23 3.02 0.78
CA HIS A 25 -31.44 3.10 -0.04
C HIS A 25 -31.12 3.46 -1.50
N ASP A 26 -30.33 4.51 -1.72
CA ASP A 26 -30.00 4.98 -3.07
C ASP A 26 -29.18 3.94 -3.86
N LEU A 27 -28.27 3.22 -3.21
CA LEU A 27 -27.48 2.16 -3.84
C LEU A 27 -28.30 0.94 -4.24
N ALA A 28 -29.32 0.59 -3.45
CA ALA A 28 -30.18 -0.57 -3.69
C ALA A 28 -31.37 -0.29 -4.63
N ALA A 29 -31.76 0.98 -4.76
CA ALA A 29 -32.97 1.38 -5.47
C ALA A 29 -33.00 0.88 -6.92
N GLY A 30 -34.03 0.12 -7.27
CA GLY A 30 -34.23 -0.43 -8.62
C GLY A 30 -33.42 -1.69 -8.93
N HIS A 31 -32.66 -2.21 -7.96
CA HIS A 31 -31.85 -3.42 -8.09
C HIS A 31 -32.14 -4.44 -6.98
N GLU A 32 -33.26 -4.32 -6.27
CA GLU A 32 -33.52 -5.10 -5.06
C GLU A 32 -33.65 -6.60 -5.35
N ALA A 33 -34.29 -6.97 -6.46
CA ALA A 33 -34.45 -8.37 -6.86
C ALA A 33 -33.11 -8.99 -7.27
N GLU A 34 -32.29 -8.23 -8.00
CA GLU A 34 -30.95 -8.59 -8.42
C GLU A 34 -30.03 -8.76 -7.20
N LEU A 35 -30.11 -7.85 -6.23
CA LEU A 35 -29.36 -7.94 -4.97
C LEU A 35 -29.74 -9.19 -4.19
N GLU A 36 -31.04 -9.46 -3.99
CA GLU A 36 -31.52 -10.67 -3.30
C GLU A 36 -31.01 -11.95 -3.98
N ALA A 37 -31.11 -12.03 -5.31
CA ALA A 37 -30.61 -13.17 -6.07
C ALA A 37 -29.07 -13.29 -5.98
N SER A 38 -28.36 -12.16 -6.03
CA SER A 38 -26.89 -12.13 -5.99
C SER A 38 -26.31 -12.58 -4.65
N TRP A 39 -27.00 -12.28 -3.55
CA TRP A 39 -26.58 -12.65 -2.21
C TRP A 39 -26.51 -14.16 -2.04
N ALA A 40 -27.53 -14.90 -2.51
CA ALA A 40 -27.51 -16.35 -2.48
C ALA A 40 -26.33 -16.93 -3.27
N ARG A 41 -26.11 -16.46 -4.51
CA ARG A 41 -24.97 -16.89 -5.34
C ARG A 41 -23.62 -16.58 -4.69
N LEU A 42 -23.52 -15.43 -4.03
CA LEU A 42 -22.32 -15.01 -3.33
C LEU A 42 -22.02 -15.89 -2.11
N LEU A 43 -23.04 -16.25 -1.31
CA LEU A 43 -22.85 -17.12 -0.14
C LEU A 43 -22.42 -18.53 -0.55
N ASP A 44 -22.98 -19.07 -1.63
CA ASP A 44 -22.53 -20.35 -2.19
C ASP A 44 -21.06 -20.28 -2.65
N ALA A 45 -20.69 -19.23 -3.40
CA ALA A 45 -19.31 -19.04 -3.85
C ALA A 45 -18.31 -18.83 -2.69
N LEU A 46 -18.74 -18.18 -1.60
CA LEU A 46 -17.92 -18.02 -0.39
C LEU A 46 -17.68 -19.35 0.30
N LYS A 47 -18.68 -20.23 0.38
CA LYS A 47 -18.53 -21.56 0.98
C LYS A 47 -17.43 -22.35 0.25
N ASP A 48 -17.49 -22.39 -1.08
CA ASP A 48 -16.47 -23.05 -1.90
C ASP A 48 -15.09 -22.41 -1.72
N ALA A 49 -15.04 -21.08 -1.64
CA ALA A 49 -13.78 -20.35 -1.41
C ALA A 49 -13.18 -20.64 -0.03
N VAL A 50 -14.00 -20.73 1.02
CA VAL A 50 -13.56 -21.08 2.39
C VAL A 50 -12.92 -22.46 2.40
N GLU A 51 -13.58 -23.46 1.79
CA GLU A 51 -13.05 -24.82 1.69
C GLU A 51 -11.73 -24.86 0.90
N HIS A 52 -11.66 -24.14 -0.24
CA HIS A 52 -10.44 -24.04 -1.03
C HIS A 52 -9.30 -23.40 -0.23
N ILE A 53 -9.54 -22.27 0.43
CA ILE A 53 -8.50 -21.55 1.20
C ILE A 53 -7.98 -22.41 2.36
N GLU A 54 -8.89 -23.03 3.12
CA GLU A 54 -8.52 -23.89 4.24
C GLU A 54 -7.71 -25.10 3.78
N SER A 55 -8.10 -25.74 2.68
CA SER A 55 -7.37 -26.91 2.15
C SER A 55 -5.95 -26.60 1.71
N ARG A 56 -5.67 -25.35 1.32
CA ARG A 56 -4.35 -24.90 0.86
C ARG A 56 -3.49 -24.37 2.00
N GLY A 57 -4.10 -23.72 2.99
CA GLY A 57 -3.39 -23.09 4.10
C GLY A 57 -2.26 -22.17 3.60
N PRO A 58 -1.10 -22.12 4.28
CA PRO A 58 0.02 -21.25 3.93
C PRO A 58 0.55 -21.41 2.48
N ASN A 59 0.36 -22.57 1.87
CA ASN A 59 0.81 -22.89 0.50
C ASN A 59 -0.01 -22.18 -0.59
N ILE A 60 -1.00 -21.35 -0.21
CA ILE A 60 -1.79 -20.55 -1.14
C ILE A 60 -1.02 -19.32 -1.66
N THR A 61 -0.01 -18.85 -0.93
CA THR A 61 0.71 -17.61 -1.27
C THR A 61 1.75 -17.88 -2.37
N PRO A 62 1.57 -17.33 -3.60
CA PRO A 62 2.54 -17.48 -4.66
C PRO A 62 3.81 -16.67 -4.38
N HIS A 63 4.92 -17.10 -4.96
CA HIS A 63 6.18 -16.34 -4.92
C HIS A 63 6.92 -16.41 -6.25
N ILE A 64 7.79 -15.43 -6.47
CA ILE A 64 8.70 -15.33 -7.61
C ILE A 64 10.04 -14.77 -7.13
N ASP A 65 11.15 -15.30 -7.64
CA ASP A 65 12.47 -14.72 -7.35
C ASP A 65 12.62 -13.40 -8.11
N PHE A 66 13.24 -12.39 -7.50
CA PHE A 66 13.45 -11.10 -8.17
C PHE A 66 14.18 -11.25 -9.51
N THR A 67 15.09 -12.21 -9.63
CA THR A 67 15.82 -12.50 -10.87
C THR A 67 14.94 -13.04 -12.00
N ASP A 68 13.72 -13.46 -11.69
CA ASP A 68 12.78 -14.07 -12.64
C ASP A 68 11.62 -13.15 -13.04
N ILE A 69 11.54 -11.92 -12.51
CA ILE A 69 10.42 -11.00 -12.82
C ILE A 69 10.35 -10.64 -14.30
N ASP A 70 11.49 -10.68 -15.01
CA ASP A 70 11.60 -10.46 -16.45
C ASP A 70 11.37 -11.73 -17.29
N ASN A 71 11.24 -12.90 -16.66
CA ASN A 71 10.96 -14.15 -17.35
C ASN A 71 9.44 -14.26 -17.61
N PRO A 72 8.97 -14.18 -18.88
CA PRO A 72 7.54 -14.07 -19.17
C PRO A 72 6.70 -15.24 -18.64
N ALA A 73 7.24 -16.47 -18.69
CA ALA A 73 6.50 -17.65 -18.23
C ALA A 73 6.38 -17.70 -16.70
N ARG A 74 7.45 -17.35 -15.98
CA ARG A 74 7.43 -17.28 -14.50
C ARG A 74 6.57 -16.12 -14.03
N ALA A 75 6.73 -14.94 -14.65
CA ALA A 75 5.91 -13.76 -14.38
C ALA A 75 4.42 -14.04 -14.61
N GLN A 76 4.04 -14.66 -15.73
CA GLN A 76 2.64 -14.99 -16.02
C GLN A 76 2.04 -15.99 -15.02
N THR A 77 2.82 -17.01 -14.63
CA THR A 77 2.39 -17.98 -13.60
C THR A 77 2.15 -17.29 -12.26
N PHE A 78 3.10 -16.47 -11.83
CA PHE A 78 2.98 -15.66 -10.62
C PHE A 78 1.79 -14.71 -10.70
N ALA A 79 1.61 -14.00 -11.81
CA ALA A 79 0.53 -13.04 -12.02
C ALA A 79 -0.85 -13.68 -11.92
N ARG A 80 -1.05 -14.86 -12.53
CA ARG A 80 -2.32 -15.60 -12.44
C ARG A 80 -2.68 -15.92 -10.99
N ASP A 81 -1.72 -16.44 -10.23
CA ASP A 81 -1.95 -16.88 -8.86
C ASP A 81 -2.07 -15.67 -7.91
N LEU A 82 -1.25 -14.64 -8.11
CA LEU A 82 -1.37 -13.36 -7.40
C LEU A 82 -2.73 -12.71 -7.68
N LYS A 83 -3.23 -12.73 -8.92
CA LYS A 83 -4.56 -12.19 -9.23
C LYS A 83 -5.69 -12.95 -8.53
N ARG A 84 -5.57 -14.29 -8.48
CA ARG A 84 -6.56 -15.14 -7.81
C ARG A 84 -6.61 -14.89 -6.30
N TYR A 85 -5.46 -14.80 -5.65
CA TYR A 85 -5.35 -14.75 -4.20
C TYR A 85 -5.16 -13.35 -3.63
N GLY A 86 -4.77 -12.39 -4.47
CA GLY A 86 -4.47 -11.01 -4.12
C GLY A 86 -3.28 -10.83 -3.20
N VAL A 87 -2.39 -11.81 -3.07
CA VAL A 87 -1.14 -11.71 -2.31
C VAL A 87 -0.03 -12.40 -3.10
N GLY A 88 1.20 -11.90 -3.00
CA GLY A 88 2.37 -12.59 -3.51
C GLY A 88 3.68 -12.07 -2.92
N VAL A 89 4.72 -12.91 -2.97
CA VAL A 89 6.06 -12.57 -2.46
C VAL A 89 7.06 -12.49 -3.61
N VAL A 90 7.75 -11.37 -3.74
CA VAL A 90 8.95 -11.25 -4.58
C VAL A 90 10.16 -11.51 -3.69
N ARG A 91 10.89 -12.60 -3.96
CA ARG A 91 12.00 -13.06 -3.10
C ARG A 91 13.30 -12.33 -3.44
N GLY A 92 14.07 -12.00 -2.41
CA GLY A 92 15.42 -11.46 -2.51
C GLY A 92 15.53 -10.12 -3.24
N VAL A 93 14.53 -9.23 -3.09
CA VAL A 93 14.50 -7.89 -3.70
C VAL A 93 15.64 -7.01 -3.18
N VAL A 94 15.80 -6.91 -1.87
CA VAL A 94 16.92 -6.17 -1.25
C VAL A 94 18.07 -7.17 -1.01
N PRO A 95 19.28 -6.92 -1.52
CA PRO A 95 20.45 -7.73 -1.18
C PRO A 95 20.67 -7.80 0.34
N ARG A 96 21.14 -8.95 0.85
CA ARG A 96 21.39 -9.14 2.29
C ARG A 96 22.36 -8.11 2.87
N ALA A 97 23.39 -7.73 2.11
CA ALA A 97 24.36 -6.72 2.54
C ALA A 97 23.70 -5.34 2.74
N ASP A 98 22.83 -4.94 1.81
CA ASP A 98 22.13 -3.65 1.88
C ASP A 98 21.11 -3.64 3.02
N ALA A 99 20.41 -4.77 3.23
CA ALA A 99 19.50 -4.95 4.36
C ALA A 99 20.24 -4.88 5.70
N GLN A 100 21.41 -5.51 5.82
CA GLN A 100 22.23 -5.46 7.03
C GLN A 100 22.73 -4.03 7.30
N ALA A 101 23.25 -3.34 6.29
CA ALA A 101 23.68 -1.95 6.42
C ALA A 101 22.54 -1.02 6.86
N ALA A 102 21.32 -1.24 6.33
CA ALA A 102 20.13 -0.53 6.74
C ALA A 102 19.74 -0.80 8.20
N ILE A 103 19.88 -2.04 8.67
CA ILE A 103 19.65 -2.42 10.08
C ILE A 103 20.69 -1.74 10.98
N ASP A 104 21.98 -1.92 10.70
CA ASP A 104 23.08 -1.44 11.56
C ASP A 104 23.01 0.07 11.77
N GLU A 105 22.73 0.83 10.71
CA GLU A 105 22.58 2.27 10.81
C GLU A 105 21.31 2.71 11.52
N THR A 106 20.23 1.94 11.37
CA THR A 106 18.99 2.22 12.11
C THR A 106 19.19 1.93 13.58
N VAL A 107 19.90 0.86 13.95
CA VAL A 107 20.26 0.59 15.35
C VAL A 107 21.06 1.75 15.92
N LYS A 108 22.11 2.19 15.22
CA LYS A 108 22.92 3.35 15.62
C LYS A 108 22.07 4.63 15.77
N TYR A 109 21.13 4.84 14.86
CA TYR A 109 20.18 5.96 14.90
C TYR A 109 19.21 5.88 16.09
N LEU A 110 18.84 4.68 16.53
CA LEU A 110 17.92 4.49 17.68
C LEU A 110 18.63 4.52 19.04
N GLU A 111 19.93 4.21 19.08
CA GLU A 111 20.76 4.28 20.29
C GLU A 111 21.06 5.73 20.73
N THR A 112 21.01 6.68 19.80
CA THR A 112 21.09 8.10 20.13
C THR A 112 19.81 8.55 20.83
N LYS A 113 19.95 9.23 21.98
CA LYS A 113 18.79 9.69 22.76
C LYS A 113 17.94 10.66 21.93
N HIS A 114 16.75 10.20 21.58
CA HIS A 114 15.78 10.92 20.76
C HIS A 114 14.42 10.93 21.46
N ASP A 115 13.69 12.02 21.33
CA ASP A 115 12.30 12.09 21.76
C ASP A 115 11.43 11.46 20.67
N PHE A 116 10.70 10.40 21.00
CA PHE A 116 9.78 9.76 20.06
C PHE A 116 8.44 9.46 20.72
N LYS A 117 7.41 9.29 19.89
CA LYS A 117 6.09 8.89 20.37
C LYS A 117 6.11 7.40 20.72
N THR A 118 5.86 7.08 21.98
CA THR A 118 5.78 5.69 22.44
C THR A 118 4.69 4.93 21.67
N PRO A 119 4.99 3.72 21.16
CA PRO A 119 3.99 2.88 20.53
C PRO A 119 2.87 2.53 21.53
N PRO A 120 1.64 2.35 21.05
CA PRO A 120 0.52 2.01 21.92
C PRO A 120 0.74 0.62 22.56
N PRO A 121 0.25 0.39 23.80
CA PRO A 121 0.46 -0.90 24.48
C PRO A 121 -0.08 -2.11 23.72
N GLN A 122 -1.15 -1.93 22.94
CA GLN A 122 -1.74 -2.98 22.11
C GLN A 122 -0.94 -3.32 20.83
N ASP A 123 0.03 -2.49 20.46
CA ASP A 123 0.95 -2.76 19.34
C ASP A 123 2.35 -2.21 19.65
N PRO A 124 3.08 -2.81 20.60
CA PRO A 124 4.32 -2.26 21.15
C PRO A 124 5.52 -2.36 20.19
N THR A 125 5.34 -2.96 19.01
CA THR A 125 6.41 -3.18 18.02
C THR A 125 6.30 -2.24 16.83
N CYS A 126 5.16 -1.57 16.63
CA CYS A 126 4.94 -0.64 15.54
C CYS A 126 5.27 0.79 15.96
N PHE A 127 6.39 1.33 15.50
CA PHE A 127 6.87 2.66 15.88
C PHE A 127 6.47 3.72 14.84
N ASP A 128 6.05 4.89 15.34
CA ASP A 128 5.76 6.08 14.54
C ASP A 128 7.06 6.82 14.13
N PHE A 129 8.04 6.10 13.59
CA PHE A 129 9.12 6.70 12.82
C PHE A 129 8.81 6.61 11.33
N PHE A 130 9.32 7.56 10.55
CA PHE A 130 9.05 7.69 9.13
C PHE A 130 10.33 7.88 8.32
N TRP A 131 11.41 8.41 8.91
CA TRP A 131 12.62 8.82 8.20
C TRP A 131 13.90 8.15 8.71
N THR A 132 13.80 6.96 9.30
CA THR A 132 14.98 6.17 9.69
C THR A 132 15.85 5.78 8.49
N PRO A 133 17.15 5.47 8.67
CA PRO A 133 18.00 4.92 7.61
C PRO A 133 17.37 3.71 6.89
N ALA A 134 16.79 2.77 7.63
CA ALA A 134 16.10 1.62 7.05
C ALA A 134 14.93 2.04 6.16
N GLN A 135 14.09 2.97 6.59
CA GLN A 135 12.93 3.41 5.82
C GLN A 135 13.31 4.15 4.54
N VAL A 136 14.21 5.13 4.65
CA VAL A 136 14.60 5.97 3.51
C VAL A 136 15.30 5.13 2.45
N ARG A 137 16.24 4.27 2.86
CA ARG A 137 16.98 3.41 1.93
C ARG A 137 16.10 2.38 1.28
N THR A 138 15.22 1.72 2.03
CA THR A 138 14.33 0.70 1.48
C THR A 138 13.36 1.30 0.46
N ARG A 139 12.77 2.46 0.74
CA ARG A 139 11.82 3.12 -0.17
C ARG A 139 12.48 3.66 -1.44
N GLY A 140 13.74 4.08 -1.36
CA GLY A 140 14.52 4.56 -2.51
C GLY A 140 15.24 3.44 -3.27
N HIS A 141 15.37 2.24 -2.71
CA HIS A 141 16.22 1.18 -3.24
C HIS A 141 15.84 0.83 -4.69
N PRO A 142 16.78 0.83 -5.66
CA PRO A 142 16.46 0.60 -7.08
C PRO A 142 15.68 -0.68 -7.36
N ARG A 143 16.06 -1.80 -6.70
CA ARG A 143 15.35 -3.09 -6.84
C ARG A 143 13.95 -3.09 -6.21
N VAL A 144 13.71 -2.28 -5.17
CA VAL A 144 12.36 -2.14 -4.58
C VAL A 144 11.47 -1.37 -5.55
N LEU A 145 11.96 -0.27 -6.12
CA LEU A 145 11.25 0.48 -7.16
C LEU A 145 10.96 -0.38 -8.39
N GLU A 146 11.89 -1.24 -8.79
CA GLU A 146 11.70 -2.21 -9.87
C GLU A 146 10.64 -3.28 -9.54
N ALA A 147 10.69 -3.86 -8.34
CA ALA A 147 9.68 -4.81 -7.88
C ALA A 147 8.28 -4.17 -7.78
N GLN A 148 8.18 -2.90 -7.37
CA GLN A 148 6.93 -2.14 -7.39
C GLN A 148 6.39 -1.97 -8.81
N ARG A 149 7.24 -1.58 -9.78
CA ARG A 149 6.84 -1.47 -11.20
C ARG A 149 6.32 -2.80 -11.72
N PHE A 150 7.04 -3.89 -11.45
CA PHE A 150 6.62 -5.24 -11.79
C PHE A 150 5.24 -5.56 -11.21
N ALA A 151 5.05 -5.41 -9.89
CA ALA A 151 3.78 -5.71 -9.23
C ALA A 151 2.61 -4.87 -9.79
N MET A 152 2.80 -3.57 -9.96
CA MET A 152 1.79 -2.65 -10.52
C MET A 152 1.44 -3.00 -11.97
N SER A 153 2.40 -3.48 -12.76
CA SER A 153 2.14 -3.92 -14.14
C SER A 153 1.22 -5.15 -14.24
N LEU A 154 1.03 -5.88 -13.13
CA LEU A 154 0.15 -7.05 -13.10
C LEU A 154 -1.34 -6.69 -13.01
N TRP A 155 -1.72 -5.42 -12.83
CA TRP A 155 -3.11 -4.97 -12.90
C TRP A 155 -3.59 -4.88 -14.36
N ASP A 156 -4.90 -4.83 -14.56
CA ASP A 156 -5.52 -4.64 -15.88
C ASP A 156 -5.50 -3.15 -16.26
N ASN A 157 -4.28 -2.61 -16.38
CA ASN A 157 -4.02 -1.20 -16.68
C ASN A 157 -4.39 -0.87 -18.13
N ASP A 158 -5.05 0.26 -18.33
CA ASP A 158 -5.34 0.84 -19.64
C ASP A 158 -4.41 2.02 -19.96
N ALA A 159 -4.16 2.28 -21.25
CA ALA A 159 -3.32 3.39 -21.70
C ALA A 159 -3.90 4.78 -21.37
N ASP A 160 -5.22 4.86 -21.19
CA ASP A 160 -5.96 6.08 -20.84
C ASP A 160 -6.14 6.28 -19.33
N ASP A 161 -5.73 5.31 -18.50
CA ASP A 161 -5.73 5.48 -17.06
C ASP A 161 -4.87 6.67 -16.66
N ARG A 162 -5.43 7.57 -15.82
CA ARG A 162 -4.74 8.79 -15.37
C ARG A 162 -3.71 8.51 -14.28
N MET A 163 -2.80 7.59 -14.58
CA MET A 163 -1.69 7.20 -13.72
C MET A 163 -0.45 6.83 -14.54
N ALA A 164 0.71 6.77 -13.87
CA ALA A 164 1.96 6.32 -14.46
C ALA A 164 2.64 5.30 -13.55
N ILE A 165 2.48 4.02 -13.87
CA ILE A 165 3.09 2.91 -13.11
C ILE A 165 4.62 2.86 -13.26
N ARG A 166 5.17 3.47 -14.32
CA ARG A 166 6.63 3.62 -14.52
C ARG A 166 7.30 4.48 -13.44
N PHE A 167 6.52 5.30 -12.73
CA PHE A 167 6.98 6.16 -11.65
C PHE A 167 6.34 5.74 -10.32
N PRO A 168 6.88 4.72 -9.64
CA PRO A 168 6.48 4.42 -8.26
C PRO A 168 6.78 5.62 -7.37
N ILE A 169 5.81 6.00 -6.54
CA ILE A 169 6.01 7.01 -5.50
C ILE A 169 6.28 6.33 -4.16
N ALA A 170 7.13 6.94 -3.33
CA ALA A 170 7.34 6.52 -1.97
C ALA A 170 6.20 7.04 -1.09
N TYR A 171 5.66 6.17 -0.24
CA TYR A 171 4.70 6.51 0.80
C TYR A 171 5.34 6.31 2.17
N ALA A 172 5.35 7.36 2.97
CA ALA A 172 5.93 7.37 4.30
C ALA A 172 4.93 6.76 5.29
N ASP A 173 5.22 5.52 5.68
CA ASP A 173 4.50 4.77 6.70
C ASP A 173 5.45 4.48 7.87
N ARG A 174 4.96 3.75 8.88
CA ARG A 174 5.67 3.34 10.08
C ARG A 174 6.69 2.24 9.76
N LEU A 175 7.26 1.64 10.80
CA LEU A 175 8.02 0.39 10.72
C LEU A 175 7.79 -0.46 11.98
N ARG A 176 8.10 -1.75 11.89
CA ARG A 176 8.15 -2.63 13.07
C ARG A 176 9.59 -2.94 13.45
N ILE A 177 9.90 -2.84 14.74
CA ILE A 177 11.23 -3.10 15.29
C ILE A 177 11.11 -4.10 16.45
N HIS A 178 11.99 -5.10 16.46
CA HIS A 178 12.14 -6.07 17.56
C HIS A 178 13.61 -6.23 17.92
N GLY A 179 13.92 -6.63 19.15
CA GLY A 179 15.28 -6.91 19.61
C GLY A 179 16.15 -5.67 19.89
N ALA A 180 15.72 -4.47 19.54
CA ALA A 180 16.45 -3.23 19.79
C ALA A 180 16.03 -2.58 21.11
N ASN A 181 17.00 -2.03 21.86
CA ASN A 181 16.71 -1.17 23.01
C ASN A 181 16.38 0.26 22.54
N VAL A 182 15.12 0.48 22.13
CA VAL A 182 14.65 1.81 21.72
C VAL A 182 14.26 2.62 22.95
N GLY A 183 15.26 3.21 23.62
CA GLY A 183 15.02 4.06 24.80
C GLY A 183 14.32 3.34 25.98
N GLY A 184 14.45 2.02 26.10
CA GLY A 184 13.74 1.23 27.12
C GLY A 184 12.28 0.91 26.78
N VAL A 185 11.87 1.05 25.51
CA VAL A 185 10.50 0.84 25.03
C VAL A 185 10.45 -0.32 24.03
N GLY A 186 9.41 -1.16 24.14
CA GLY A 186 9.19 -2.34 23.29
C GLY A 186 9.08 -3.64 24.10
N PRO A 187 8.62 -4.75 23.49
CA PRO A 187 8.40 -6.01 24.21
C PRO A 187 9.68 -6.57 24.85
N ASP A 188 10.84 -6.39 24.22
CA ASP A 188 12.13 -6.83 24.77
C ASP A 188 12.58 -5.97 25.97
N ALA A 189 12.27 -4.68 26.00
CA ALA A 189 12.59 -3.83 27.14
C ALA A 189 11.74 -4.19 28.37
N ALA A 190 10.47 -4.55 28.15
CA ALA A 190 9.60 -5.09 29.20
C ALA A 190 10.09 -6.45 29.71
N ALA A 191 10.54 -7.33 28.81
CA ALA A 191 11.14 -8.63 29.18
C ALA A 191 12.44 -8.45 29.99
N ASN A 192 13.34 -7.56 29.56
CA ASN A 192 14.58 -7.25 30.28
C ASN A 192 14.30 -6.65 31.68
N ALA A 193 13.26 -5.81 31.81
CA ALA A 193 12.82 -5.29 33.10
C ALA A 193 12.18 -6.36 34.00
N ALA A 194 11.56 -7.39 33.41
CA ALA A 194 11.00 -8.53 34.14
C ALA A 194 12.07 -9.56 34.54
N GLU A 195 13.03 -9.86 33.67
CA GLU A 195 14.19 -10.71 33.97
C GLU A 195 15.06 -10.09 35.07
N ALA A 196 15.29 -8.76 35.04
CA ALA A 196 15.97 -8.03 36.11
C ALA A 196 15.22 -8.07 37.46
N ARG A 197 13.91 -8.35 37.46
CA ARG A 197 13.09 -8.53 38.67
C ARG A 197 13.00 -10.00 39.13
N ASN A 198 13.20 -10.95 38.22
CA ASN A 198 13.00 -12.39 38.45
C ASN A 198 14.29 -13.21 38.42
N GLY A 199 15.45 -12.60 38.72
CA GLY A 199 16.77 -13.23 38.70
C GLY A 199 17.03 -14.33 39.74
N ASP A 200 16.09 -15.26 39.96
CA ASP A 200 16.29 -16.51 40.70
C ASP A 200 15.20 -17.56 40.35
N ALA A 201 15.28 -18.19 39.17
CA ALA A 201 14.66 -19.50 38.92
C ALA A 201 15.24 -20.16 37.66
N GLY A 202 15.74 -21.38 37.83
CA GLY A 202 16.53 -22.12 36.83
C GLY A 202 15.77 -22.71 35.64
N SER A 203 16.59 -23.18 34.70
CA SER A 203 16.31 -23.78 33.38
C SER A 203 15.19 -24.83 33.35
N GLY A 204 14.20 -24.63 32.48
CA GLY A 204 13.13 -25.57 32.13
C GLY A 204 13.19 -26.01 30.66
N ASP A 205 12.64 -27.18 30.39
CA ASP A 205 12.82 -28.05 29.22
C ASP A 205 12.29 -27.48 27.89
N SER A 206 13.21 -27.25 26.93
CA SER A 206 13.00 -26.57 25.64
C SER A 206 11.91 -27.15 24.73
N ASN A 207 11.50 -28.40 24.92
CA ASN A 207 10.50 -29.06 24.07
C ASN A 207 9.06 -28.78 24.54
N ALA A 208 8.86 -28.54 25.84
CA ALA A 208 7.55 -28.18 26.40
C ALA A 208 7.19 -26.71 26.12
N GLU A 209 8.20 -25.84 26.02
CA GLU A 209 8.05 -24.43 25.65
C GLU A 209 7.68 -24.27 24.18
N ALA A 210 8.26 -25.06 23.27
CA ALA A 210 7.89 -25.07 21.86
C ALA A 210 6.43 -25.52 21.64
N GLN A 211 5.98 -26.56 22.36
CA GLN A 211 4.58 -27.02 22.31
C GLN A 211 3.61 -26.00 22.90
N ARG A 212 3.99 -25.31 23.99
CA ARG A 212 3.20 -24.21 24.58
C ARG A 212 3.14 -22.99 23.66
N ALA A 213 4.23 -22.63 23.01
CA ALA A 213 4.26 -21.52 22.06
C ALA A 213 3.33 -21.75 20.87
N VAL A 214 3.19 -22.97 20.36
CA VAL A 214 2.21 -23.30 19.31
C VAL A 214 0.76 -23.19 19.81
N VAL A 215 0.49 -23.61 21.05
CA VAL A 215 -0.84 -23.50 21.68
C VAL A 215 -1.18 -22.04 22.04
N GLU A 216 -0.19 -21.22 22.35
CA GLU A 216 -0.32 -19.80 22.70
C GLU A 216 -0.35 -18.89 21.45
N LEU A 217 0.29 -19.29 20.36
CA LEU A 217 0.14 -18.71 19.01
C LEU A 217 -1.31 -18.79 18.51
N LEU A 218 -2.01 -19.85 18.91
CA LEU A 218 -3.45 -20.02 18.73
C LEU A 218 -4.27 -19.30 19.81
N GLY A 219 -3.65 -18.82 20.90
CA GLY A 219 -4.27 -18.29 22.11
C GLY A 219 -5.03 -16.97 21.92
N ASP A 220 -4.51 -16.04 21.09
CA ASP A 220 -5.21 -14.80 20.72
C ASP A 220 -6.54 -15.11 20.01
N PHE A 221 -6.52 -16.16 19.19
CA PHE A 221 -7.71 -16.65 18.51
C PHE A 221 -8.57 -17.51 19.45
N ALA A 222 -8.00 -18.30 20.36
CA ALA A 222 -8.73 -19.28 21.17
C ALA A 222 -9.72 -18.67 22.19
N SER A 223 -9.57 -17.40 22.58
CA SER A 223 -10.46 -16.76 23.57
C SER A 223 -11.13 -15.45 23.13
N SER A 224 -10.68 -14.83 22.03
CA SER A 224 -11.21 -13.54 21.55
C SER A 224 -11.80 -13.62 20.15
N THR A 225 -12.70 -12.70 19.81
CA THR A 225 -13.27 -12.58 18.46
C THR A 225 -12.15 -12.20 17.49
N VAL A 226 -11.99 -12.96 16.41
CA VAL A 226 -11.00 -12.63 15.37
C VAL A 226 -11.42 -11.37 14.64
N ILE A 227 -10.47 -10.45 14.50
CA ILE A 227 -10.64 -9.18 13.79
C ILE A 227 -9.62 -9.11 12.67
N ALA A 228 -10.11 -8.83 11.46
CA ALA A 228 -9.30 -8.43 10.33
C ALA A 228 -9.64 -6.99 9.92
N GLN A 229 -8.72 -6.32 9.24
CA GLN A 229 -8.91 -4.98 8.72
C GLN A 229 -8.67 -4.94 7.21
N VAL A 230 -9.38 -4.04 6.53
CA VAL A 230 -9.16 -3.69 5.12
C VAL A 230 -8.92 -2.18 5.07
N ASP A 231 -7.78 -1.74 4.54
CA ASP A 231 -7.41 -0.32 4.48
C ASP A 231 -7.94 0.37 3.22
N ASN A 232 -7.50 1.61 2.96
CA ASN A 232 -7.90 2.45 1.82
C ASN A 232 -9.40 2.74 1.85
N GLY A 233 -9.88 3.25 2.97
CA GLY A 233 -11.26 3.66 3.16
C GLY A 233 -12.13 2.60 3.80
N SER A 234 -13.12 3.11 4.52
CA SER A 234 -14.14 2.38 5.26
C SER A 234 -15.48 2.81 4.67
N LEU A 235 -16.07 3.90 5.16
CA LEU A 235 -17.36 4.41 4.70
C LEU A 235 -17.30 4.91 3.25
N GLU A 236 -16.12 5.36 2.81
CA GLU A 236 -15.83 5.82 1.46
C GLU A 236 -16.25 4.79 0.39
N ARG A 237 -16.33 3.50 0.73
CA ARG A 237 -16.75 2.44 -0.20
C ARG A 237 -18.20 2.51 -0.63
N TRP A 238 -19.06 3.06 0.22
CA TRP A 238 -20.49 3.25 -0.08
C TRP A 238 -20.79 4.68 -0.50
N GLU A 239 -19.89 5.62 -0.21
CA GLU A 239 -20.17 7.04 -0.44
C GLU A 239 -19.94 7.49 -1.88
N PRO A 240 -20.83 8.34 -2.42
CA PRO A 240 -20.70 8.86 -3.78
C PRO A 240 -19.45 9.72 -3.98
N ASP A 241 -18.95 10.38 -2.94
CA ASP A 241 -17.72 11.20 -3.00
C ASP A 241 -16.43 10.38 -2.77
N GLY A 242 -16.58 9.12 -2.34
CA GLY A 242 -15.50 8.16 -2.12
C GLY A 242 -15.27 7.29 -3.35
N TYR A 243 -15.49 5.99 -3.22
CA TYR A 243 -15.39 5.02 -4.32
C TYR A 243 -16.59 5.04 -5.28
N GLY A 244 -17.72 5.62 -4.84
CA GLY A 244 -18.89 5.82 -5.70
C GLY A 244 -18.66 6.84 -6.82
N ARG A 245 -17.64 7.71 -6.70
CA ARG A 245 -17.35 8.77 -7.68
C ARG A 245 -17.03 8.22 -9.07
N GLY A 246 -16.29 7.13 -9.11
CA GLY A 246 -15.99 6.39 -10.34
C GLY A 246 -16.89 5.17 -10.54
N GLY A 247 -17.68 4.78 -9.55
CA GLY A 247 -18.46 3.54 -9.61
C GLY A 247 -17.62 2.27 -9.44
N THR A 248 -16.57 2.32 -8.61
CA THR A 248 -15.64 1.20 -8.38
C THR A 248 -16.35 -0.11 -8.01
N TYR A 249 -17.46 0.00 -7.28
CA TYR A 249 -18.23 -1.14 -6.77
C TYR A 249 -19.65 -1.22 -7.37
N ASP A 250 -19.92 -0.50 -8.45
CA ASP A 250 -21.25 -0.42 -9.07
C ASP A 250 -21.83 -1.80 -9.41
N ALA A 251 -21.01 -2.68 -10.00
CA ALA A 251 -21.44 -4.03 -10.35
C ALA A 251 -21.91 -4.82 -9.12
N VAL A 252 -21.26 -4.63 -7.96
CA VAL A 252 -21.65 -5.27 -6.70
C VAL A 252 -23.01 -4.74 -6.25
N PHE A 253 -23.20 -3.42 -6.20
CA PHE A 253 -24.45 -2.81 -5.75
C PHE A 253 -25.62 -3.00 -6.72
N LYS A 254 -25.36 -3.39 -7.98
CA LYS A 254 -26.38 -3.78 -8.97
C LYS A 254 -26.71 -5.28 -8.98
N GLY A 255 -26.15 -6.06 -8.05
CA GLY A 255 -26.39 -7.52 -7.95
C GLY A 255 -25.62 -8.37 -8.98
N GLU A 256 -24.56 -7.81 -9.57
CA GLU A 256 -23.72 -8.41 -10.60
C GLU A 256 -22.26 -8.51 -10.13
N TRP A 257 -22.04 -8.91 -8.88
CA TRP A 257 -20.69 -9.00 -8.28
C TRP A 257 -19.73 -9.89 -9.09
N GLU A 258 -20.24 -10.81 -9.91
CA GLU A 258 -19.45 -11.62 -10.83
C GLU A 258 -18.73 -10.77 -11.89
N LYS A 259 -19.29 -9.61 -12.27
CA LYS A 259 -18.69 -8.64 -13.20
C LYS A 259 -17.71 -7.69 -12.52
N TYR A 260 -17.72 -7.58 -11.19
CA TYR A 260 -16.76 -6.76 -10.47
C TYR A 260 -15.34 -7.30 -10.65
N ASP A 261 -14.45 -6.51 -11.24
CA ASP A 261 -13.04 -6.85 -11.34
C ASP A 261 -12.23 -6.07 -10.29
N PRO A 262 -11.65 -6.74 -9.28
CA PRO A 262 -10.80 -6.05 -8.32
C PRO A 262 -9.52 -5.49 -8.94
N TRP A 263 -9.07 -6.02 -10.10
CA TRP A 263 -7.80 -5.69 -10.76
C TRP A 263 -7.91 -4.58 -11.81
N ASP A 264 -9.11 -4.03 -12.01
CA ASP A 264 -9.34 -2.80 -12.78
C ASP A 264 -9.00 -1.57 -11.90
N PRO A 265 -7.98 -0.78 -12.27
CA PRO A 265 -7.58 0.40 -11.51
C PRO A 265 -8.37 1.67 -11.88
N THR A 266 -9.08 1.70 -13.01
CA THR A 266 -9.59 2.92 -13.65
C THR A 266 -10.39 3.80 -12.68
N PHE A 267 -11.34 3.20 -11.96
CA PHE A 267 -12.19 3.94 -11.03
C PHE A 267 -11.48 4.28 -9.71
N ARG A 268 -10.49 3.48 -9.31
CA ARG A 268 -9.71 3.72 -8.08
C ARG A 268 -8.80 4.93 -8.20
N VAL A 269 -8.27 5.22 -9.40
CA VAL A 269 -7.43 6.40 -9.67
C VAL A 269 -8.18 7.71 -9.34
N SER A 270 -9.51 7.72 -9.53
CA SER A 270 -10.36 8.90 -9.31
C SER A 270 -11.06 8.93 -7.94
N SER A 271 -10.96 7.84 -7.17
CA SER A 271 -11.64 7.67 -5.90
C SER A 271 -10.93 8.42 -4.76
N THR A 272 -11.70 8.85 -3.76
CA THR A 272 -11.16 9.46 -2.54
C THR A 272 -11.21 8.42 -1.41
N PRO A 273 -10.10 7.77 -1.03
CA PRO A 273 -10.11 6.71 -0.01
C PRO A 273 -10.13 7.25 1.44
N ASP A 274 -9.92 8.54 1.64
CA ASP A 274 -9.98 9.20 2.96
C ASP A 274 -10.80 10.50 2.87
N LEU A 275 -12.08 10.42 3.23
CA LEU A 275 -12.98 11.57 3.29
C LEU A 275 -12.96 12.27 4.67
N TYR A 276 -12.34 11.64 5.66
CA TYR A 276 -12.49 12.03 7.07
C TYR A 276 -11.19 12.47 7.73
N ASN A 277 -10.06 12.41 7.02
CA ASN A 277 -8.75 12.77 7.51
C ASN A 277 -8.41 12.03 8.82
N GLY A 278 -8.67 10.72 8.81
CA GLY A 278 -8.45 9.84 9.96
C GLY A 278 -6.96 9.70 10.30
N TYR A 279 -6.62 9.55 11.58
CA TYR A 279 -5.24 9.30 11.97
C TYR A 279 -4.77 7.93 11.45
N GLY A 280 -3.78 7.93 10.54
CA GLY A 280 -3.32 6.72 9.86
C GLY A 280 -4.24 6.26 8.73
N ALA A 281 -5.27 7.03 8.37
CA ALA A 281 -6.05 6.78 7.15
C ALA A 281 -5.21 7.16 5.93
N CYS A 282 -5.26 6.34 4.88
CA CYS A 282 -4.41 6.53 3.71
C CYS A 282 -5.08 7.49 2.71
N SER A 283 -4.39 8.58 2.37
CA SER A 283 -4.87 9.61 1.44
C SER A 283 -4.41 9.42 -0.01
N ILE A 284 -3.74 8.30 -0.32
CA ILE A 284 -3.25 7.97 -1.67
C ILE A 284 -3.86 6.70 -2.25
N PHE A 285 -3.85 6.60 -3.57
CA PHE A 285 -4.13 5.34 -4.26
C PHE A 285 -2.92 4.41 -4.19
N ARG A 286 -3.07 3.30 -3.47
CA ARG A 286 -2.10 2.19 -3.41
C ARG A 286 -2.65 1.03 -4.23
N MET A 287 -1.92 0.62 -5.28
CA MET A 287 -2.24 -0.60 -6.04
C MET A 287 -1.90 -1.84 -5.23
N TYR A 288 -0.94 -1.75 -4.31
CA TYR A 288 -0.72 -2.78 -3.30
C TYR A 288 -0.35 -2.14 -1.98
N GLN A 289 -0.79 -2.76 -0.90
CA GLN A 289 -0.07 -2.69 0.35
C GLN A 289 1.18 -3.58 0.26
N GLY A 290 2.16 -3.38 1.15
CA GLY A 290 3.33 -4.23 1.13
C GLY A 290 4.30 -3.96 2.26
N VAL A 291 5.15 -4.95 2.53
CA VAL A 291 6.25 -4.85 3.50
C VAL A 291 7.51 -5.48 2.95
N VAL A 292 8.65 -4.83 3.23
CA VAL A 292 9.98 -5.38 2.97
C VAL A 292 10.57 -5.89 4.28
N ALA A 293 11.00 -7.15 4.27
CA ALA A 293 11.67 -7.78 5.40
C ALA A 293 13.17 -7.49 5.34
N LEU A 294 13.71 -6.72 6.29
CA LEU A 294 15.18 -6.50 6.38
C LEU A 294 15.87 -7.61 7.19
N SER A 295 15.10 -8.35 7.98
CA SER A 295 15.49 -9.53 8.73
C SER A 295 14.53 -10.69 8.40
N THR A 296 14.90 -11.92 8.74
CA THR A 296 13.96 -13.04 8.62
C THR A 296 12.74 -12.80 9.52
N ILE A 297 11.54 -12.97 8.95
CA ILE A 297 10.25 -12.83 9.64
C ILE A 297 9.57 -14.19 9.62
N GLU A 298 9.37 -14.75 10.81
CA GLU A 298 8.72 -16.04 10.98
C GLU A 298 7.21 -15.97 10.69
N PRO A 299 6.59 -17.11 10.30
CA PRO A 299 5.16 -17.19 10.08
C PRO A 299 4.40 -16.80 11.36
N GLY A 300 3.33 -16.01 11.18
CA GLY A 300 2.41 -15.66 12.26
C GLY A 300 2.22 -14.15 12.40
N LEU A 301 3.19 -13.34 11.94
CA LEU A 301 3.09 -11.89 12.02
C LEU A 301 1.88 -11.36 11.23
N ILE A 302 1.75 -11.80 9.98
CA ILE A 302 0.75 -11.31 9.04
C ILE A 302 -0.11 -12.50 8.60
N ARG A 303 -1.43 -12.33 8.71
CA ARG A 303 -2.43 -13.24 8.16
C ARG A 303 -3.33 -12.48 7.19
N LEU A 304 -3.65 -13.10 6.07
CA LEU A 304 -4.40 -12.49 4.97
C LEU A 304 -5.56 -13.41 4.57
N LEU A 305 -6.67 -12.83 4.12
CA LEU A 305 -7.79 -13.56 3.52
C LEU A 305 -7.63 -13.52 1.99
N PRO A 306 -7.15 -14.60 1.34
CA PRO A 306 -6.77 -14.61 -0.06
C PRO A 306 -7.97 -14.74 -1.02
N SER A 307 -8.89 -13.77 -0.96
CA SER A 307 -10.09 -13.70 -1.80
C SER A 307 -10.53 -12.25 -2.04
N PRO A 308 -9.76 -11.47 -2.84
CA PRO A 308 -10.01 -10.03 -3.04
C PRO A 308 -11.39 -9.72 -3.65
N LYS A 309 -11.97 -10.64 -4.44
CA LYS A 309 -13.27 -10.44 -5.08
C LYS A 309 -14.44 -10.77 -4.13
N LEU A 310 -14.51 -12.02 -3.66
CA LEU A 310 -15.67 -12.51 -2.90
C LEU A 310 -15.76 -11.87 -1.51
N ALA A 311 -14.64 -11.66 -0.82
CA ALA A 311 -14.65 -11.03 0.51
C ALA A 311 -15.11 -9.57 0.41
N THR A 312 -14.68 -8.86 -0.63
CA THR A 312 -15.08 -7.48 -0.93
C THR A 312 -16.56 -7.38 -1.26
N ALA A 313 -17.05 -8.17 -2.23
CA ALA A 313 -18.47 -8.22 -2.55
C ALA A 313 -19.32 -8.53 -1.30
N TYR A 314 -18.85 -9.45 -0.46
CA TYR A 314 -19.52 -9.82 0.78
C TYR A 314 -19.62 -8.68 1.78
N PHE A 315 -18.51 -8.06 2.17
CA PHE A 315 -18.60 -7.01 3.19
C PHE A 315 -19.33 -5.77 2.65
N LEU A 316 -19.32 -5.52 1.32
CA LEU A 316 -20.07 -4.44 0.69
C LEU A 316 -21.59 -4.66 0.72
N LEU A 317 -22.03 -5.90 0.46
CA LEU A 317 -23.44 -6.28 0.46
C LEU A 317 -23.97 -6.60 1.87
N ARG A 318 -23.12 -7.04 2.80
CA ARG A 318 -23.51 -7.42 4.16
C ARG A 318 -24.40 -6.40 4.89
N PRO A 319 -24.18 -5.07 4.80
CA PRO A 319 -25.05 -4.06 5.40
C PRO A 319 -26.50 -4.06 4.89
N PHE A 320 -26.77 -4.65 3.73
CA PHE A 320 -28.10 -4.66 3.12
C PHE A 320 -28.93 -5.87 3.53
N PHE A 321 -28.34 -6.87 4.18
CA PHE A 321 -29.01 -8.11 4.55
C PHE A 321 -29.09 -8.29 6.07
N SER A 322 -30.21 -8.82 6.54
CA SER A 322 -30.40 -9.19 7.94
C SER A 322 -30.83 -10.66 8.06
N PRO A 323 -30.39 -11.37 9.11
CA PRO A 323 -30.82 -12.74 9.34
C PRO A 323 -32.28 -12.78 9.81
N LYS A 324 -33.05 -13.77 9.33
CA LYS A 324 -34.46 -14.00 9.68
C LYS A 324 -34.59 -14.61 11.08
N THR A 325 -33.57 -15.34 11.52
CA THR A 325 -33.49 -15.97 12.85
C THR A 325 -32.32 -15.40 13.65
N LYS A 326 -32.33 -15.60 14.98
CA LYS A 326 -31.20 -15.20 15.84
C LYS A 326 -30.04 -16.18 15.68
N PRO A 327 -28.78 -15.72 15.80
CA PRO A 327 -27.64 -16.63 15.81
C PRO A 327 -27.75 -17.60 17.00
N PRO A 328 -27.48 -18.91 16.80
CA PRO A 328 -27.41 -19.86 17.91
C PRO A 328 -26.26 -19.51 18.86
N GLU A 329 -26.35 -19.97 20.11
CA GLU A 329 -25.31 -19.75 21.12
C GLU A 329 -23.98 -20.39 20.68
N ARG A 330 -24.06 -21.61 20.15
CA ARG A 330 -22.92 -22.33 19.58
C ARG A 330 -22.77 -21.99 18.10
N ARG A 331 -21.64 -21.40 17.73
CA ARG A 331 -21.32 -20.94 16.36
C ARG A 331 -20.57 -22.00 15.54
N GLU A 332 -21.03 -23.24 15.63
CA GLU A 332 -20.48 -24.39 14.92
C GLU A 332 -21.52 -25.52 14.84
N GLY A 333 -21.42 -26.37 13.81
CA GLY A 333 -22.31 -27.51 13.59
C GLY A 333 -23.61 -27.16 12.84
N PRO A 334 -24.55 -28.12 12.73
CA PRO A 334 -25.68 -28.02 11.80
C PRO A 334 -26.62 -26.83 12.02
N GLU A 335 -26.82 -26.41 13.27
CA GLU A 335 -27.63 -25.23 13.60
C GLU A 335 -26.96 -23.94 13.12
N TRP A 336 -25.63 -23.87 13.22
CA TRP A 336 -24.85 -22.75 12.69
C TRP A 336 -24.84 -22.75 11.17
N ASP A 337 -24.71 -23.91 10.54
CA ASP A 337 -24.79 -24.04 9.08
C ASP A 337 -26.16 -23.61 8.56
N THR A 338 -27.24 -23.96 9.27
CA THR A 338 -28.60 -23.51 8.96
C THR A 338 -28.75 -21.99 9.14
N PHE A 339 -28.09 -21.40 10.13
CA PHE A 339 -28.08 -19.96 10.34
C PHE A 339 -27.34 -19.21 9.21
N LEU A 340 -26.27 -19.80 8.67
CA LEU A 340 -25.48 -19.24 7.56
C LEU A 340 -26.10 -19.50 6.18
N ASP A 341 -27.05 -20.43 6.07
CA ASP A 341 -27.71 -20.72 4.80
C ASP A 341 -28.36 -19.47 4.19
N ALA A 342 -28.27 -19.32 2.87
CA ALA A 342 -28.81 -18.15 2.15
C ALA A 342 -30.30 -17.93 2.40
N SER A 343 -31.07 -19.00 2.63
CA SER A 343 -32.50 -18.90 2.95
C SER A 343 -32.79 -18.19 4.27
N ASN A 344 -31.83 -18.10 5.18
CA ASN A 344 -31.95 -17.38 6.45
C ASN A 344 -31.69 -15.87 6.32
N TRP A 345 -31.34 -15.34 5.14
CA TRP A 345 -31.05 -13.92 4.95
C TRP A 345 -32.16 -13.23 4.14
N ALA A 346 -32.45 -11.98 4.47
CA ALA A 346 -33.41 -11.14 3.75
C ALA A 346 -32.83 -9.75 3.51
N LEU A 347 -33.13 -9.17 2.36
CA LEU A 347 -32.78 -7.78 2.06
C LEU A 347 -33.58 -6.85 2.99
N GLU A 348 -32.88 -5.93 3.65
CA GLU A 348 -33.49 -4.86 4.45
C GLU A 348 -34.18 -3.88 3.52
N ARG A 349 -35.51 -3.77 3.58
CA ARG A 349 -36.28 -2.76 2.85
C ARG A 349 -36.23 -1.40 3.54
N ASP A 350 -36.31 -1.41 4.87
CA ASP A 350 -36.08 -0.24 5.72
C ASP A 350 -34.62 -0.25 6.17
N HIS A 351 -33.74 0.38 5.40
CA HIS A 351 -32.31 0.34 5.66
C HIS A 351 -31.93 0.96 7.01
N SER A 352 -31.26 0.17 7.85
CA SER A 352 -30.62 0.69 9.06
C SER A 352 -29.44 1.61 8.74
N THR A 353 -28.99 2.40 9.72
CA THR A 353 -27.76 3.22 9.60
C THR A 353 -26.48 2.44 9.88
N ILE A 354 -26.57 1.13 10.08
CA ILE A 354 -25.43 0.28 10.38
C ILE A 354 -24.76 -0.13 9.07
N ILE A 355 -23.46 0.13 8.98
CA ILE A 355 -22.55 -0.44 7.97
C ILE A 355 -21.52 -1.25 8.75
N HIS A 356 -21.63 -2.57 8.69
CA HIS A 356 -20.94 -3.48 9.59
C HIS A 356 -19.41 -3.29 9.54
N GLY A 357 -18.84 -2.77 10.64
CA GLY A 357 -17.41 -2.53 10.78
C GLY A 357 -16.84 -1.31 10.05
N ALA A 358 -17.69 -0.54 9.36
CA ALA A 358 -17.29 0.72 8.75
C ALA A 358 -17.59 1.89 9.69
N VAL A 359 -16.58 2.70 9.98
CA VAL A 359 -16.72 3.98 10.68
C VAL A 359 -15.82 5.05 10.06
N TYR A 360 -16.01 6.30 10.48
CA TYR A 360 -15.25 7.46 10.03
C TYR A 360 -13.75 7.36 10.35
N GLY A 361 -12.89 7.64 9.37
CA GLY A 361 -11.44 7.82 9.58
C GLY A 361 -10.70 6.58 10.08
N HIS A 362 -11.27 5.39 9.92
CA HIS A 362 -10.66 4.12 10.31
C HIS A 362 -10.67 3.12 9.14
N ALA A 363 -9.87 2.06 9.26
CA ALA A 363 -9.95 0.91 8.35
C ALA A 363 -11.30 0.18 8.48
N GLN A 364 -11.73 -0.49 7.41
CA GLN A 364 -12.90 -1.36 7.46
C GLN A 364 -12.60 -2.57 8.34
N ARG A 365 -13.40 -2.78 9.38
CA ARG A 365 -13.25 -3.89 10.32
C ARG A 365 -14.09 -5.09 9.87
N LEU A 366 -13.48 -6.27 9.78
CA LEU A 366 -14.17 -7.54 9.60
C LEU A 366 -14.05 -8.36 10.88
N THR A 367 -15.14 -8.99 11.30
CA THR A 367 -15.21 -9.78 12.54
C THR A 367 -16.03 -11.03 12.32
N GLU A 368 -15.76 -12.08 13.07
CA GLU A 368 -16.56 -13.32 13.03
C GLU A 368 -18.01 -13.11 13.46
N LEU A 369 -18.26 -12.06 14.26
CA LEU A 369 -19.58 -11.71 14.74
C LEU A 369 -20.44 -11.10 13.62
N TRP A 370 -19.85 -10.17 12.87
CA TRP A 370 -20.58 -9.38 11.89
C TRP A 370 -20.48 -9.97 10.47
N HIS A 371 -19.42 -10.75 10.22
CA HIS A 371 -19.07 -11.31 8.92
C HIS A 371 -18.88 -12.84 8.99
N PRO A 372 -19.88 -13.60 9.47
CA PRO A 372 -19.68 -15.00 9.83
C PRO A 372 -19.34 -15.92 8.64
N HIS A 373 -19.87 -15.64 7.44
CA HIS A 373 -19.58 -16.43 6.24
C HIS A 373 -18.13 -16.34 5.76
N LEU A 374 -17.35 -15.36 6.26
CA LEU A 374 -15.93 -15.30 5.94
C LEU A 374 -15.11 -16.34 6.70
N HIS A 375 -15.65 -16.95 7.77
CA HIS A 375 -14.95 -17.93 8.60
C HIS A 375 -13.50 -17.51 8.93
N LEU A 376 -13.30 -16.32 9.49
CA LEU A 376 -11.97 -15.69 9.61
C LEU A 376 -10.91 -16.59 10.27
N ARG A 377 -11.28 -17.45 11.23
CA ARG A 377 -10.37 -18.47 11.79
C ARG A 377 -9.75 -19.42 10.76
N ARG A 378 -10.57 -19.84 9.78
CA ARG A 378 -10.24 -20.82 8.74
C ARG A 378 -9.60 -20.15 7.52
N THR A 379 -10.00 -18.91 7.21
CA THR A 379 -9.63 -18.23 5.97
C THR A 379 -8.52 -17.18 6.11
N LEU A 380 -8.21 -16.70 7.32
CA LEU A 380 -7.02 -15.89 7.54
C LEU A 380 -5.79 -16.79 7.53
N VAL A 381 -5.13 -16.87 6.39
CA VAL A 381 -3.95 -17.69 6.17
C VAL A 381 -2.70 -16.93 6.58
N THR A 382 -1.84 -17.60 7.33
CA THR A 382 -0.51 -17.11 7.67
C THR A 382 0.40 -17.09 6.44
N ILE A 383 1.07 -15.97 6.20
CA ILE A 383 2.04 -15.86 5.11
C ILE A 383 3.25 -16.78 5.34
N PRO A 384 3.95 -17.22 4.29
CA PRO A 384 5.19 -17.98 4.45
C PRO A 384 6.26 -17.14 5.16
N THR A 385 7.28 -17.80 5.73
CA THR A 385 8.47 -17.13 6.27
C THR A 385 9.04 -16.18 5.21
N LEU A 386 9.25 -14.92 5.59
CA LEU A 386 9.95 -13.95 4.75
C LEU A 386 11.43 -14.00 5.09
N GLN A 387 12.29 -14.17 4.10
CA GLN A 387 13.72 -14.07 4.24
C GLN A 387 14.16 -12.60 4.18
N THR A 388 15.34 -12.30 4.70
CA THR A 388 15.97 -10.99 4.50
C THR A 388 15.98 -10.61 3.02
N GLY A 389 15.39 -9.47 2.73
CA GLY A 389 15.29 -8.87 1.41
C GLY A 389 13.99 -9.17 0.66
N ASP A 390 13.12 -10.02 1.19
CA ASP A 390 11.85 -10.34 0.54
C ASP A 390 10.88 -9.15 0.60
N TYR A 391 10.10 -9.00 -0.47
CA TYR A 391 9.03 -8.02 -0.59
C TYR A 391 7.69 -8.74 -0.78
N ILE A 392 6.80 -8.64 0.20
CA ILE A 392 5.44 -9.15 0.07
C ILE A 392 4.50 -7.99 -0.26
N VAL A 393 3.62 -8.23 -1.22
CA VAL A 393 2.56 -7.30 -1.62
C VAL A 393 1.20 -7.97 -1.52
N TRP A 394 0.18 -7.21 -1.14
CA TRP A 394 -1.20 -7.66 -1.18
C TRP A 394 -2.13 -6.57 -1.70
N HIS A 395 -3.16 -7.00 -2.40
CA HIS A 395 -4.15 -6.15 -3.04
C HIS A 395 -4.88 -5.31 -1.97
N PRO A 396 -5.21 -4.04 -2.26
CA PRO A 396 -5.72 -3.07 -1.27
C PRO A 396 -6.98 -3.52 -0.54
N ASP A 397 -7.83 -4.32 -1.20
CA ASP A 397 -9.08 -4.82 -0.62
C ASP A 397 -8.94 -6.16 0.14
N LEU A 398 -7.72 -6.70 0.31
CA LEU A 398 -7.54 -7.88 1.17
C LEU A 398 -7.75 -7.54 2.64
N ALA A 399 -8.55 -8.39 3.29
CA ALA A 399 -8.63 -8.42 4.74
C ALA A 399 -7.36 -9.03 5.31
N TYR A 400 -6.77 -8.35 6.29
CA TYR A 400 -5.55 -8.80 6.93
C TYR A 400 -5.59 -8.60 8.44
N HIS A 401 -4.76 -9.36 9.14
CA HIS A 401 -4.53 -9.25 10.57
C HIS A 401 -3.03 -9.26 10.80
N ILE A 402 -2.52 -8.27 11.54
CA ILE A 402 -1.14 -8.27 12.02
C ILE A 402 -1.17 -8.49 13.52
N THR A 403 -0.54 -9.56 14.00
CA THR A 403 -0.48 -9.82 15.45
C THR A 403 0.52 -8.90 16.11
N SER A 404 0.14 -8.41 17.30
CA SER A 404 1.01 -7.67 18.21
C SER A 404 1.55 -8.54 19.34
N ASN A 405 1.25 -9.86 19.35
CA ASN A 405 1.57 -10.74 20.46
C ASN A 405 3.09 -10.98 20.55
N PRO A 406 3.73 -10.58 21.66
CA PRO A 406 5.17 -10.78 21.87
C PRO A 406 5.58 -12.26 21.83
N ASN A 407 4.70 -13.19 22.23
CA ASN A 407 5.00 -14.62 22.37
C ASN A 407 4.96 -15.37 21.03
N VAL A 408 4.14 -14.90 20.08
CA VAL A 408 4.18 -15.37 18.67
C VAL A 408 5.57 -15.10 18.06
N MET A 409 6.16 -13.95 18.42
CA MET A 409 7.49 -13.52 17.99
C MET A 409 8.63 -14.08 18.87
N ALA A 410 8.32 -14.60 20.07
CA ALA A 410 9.28 -15.19 21.00
C ALA A 410 9.49 -16.70 20.79
N SER A 411 8.71 -17.35 19.92
CA SER A 411 8.98 -18.73 19.45
C SER A 411 10.20 -18.77 18.52
N ARG A 412 11.34 -18.30 19.04
CA ARG A 412 12.66 -18.52 18.48
C ARG A 412 12.95 -20.01 18.60
N ALA A 413 12.59 -20.79 17.59
CA ALA A 413 13.35 -22.00 17.36
C ALA A 413 14.83 -21.57 17.22
N PRO A 414 15.79 -22.27 17.86
CA PRO A 414 17.20 -22.00 17.60
C PRO A 414 17.46 -22.38 16.14
N THR A 415 17.36 -21.40 15.23
CA THR A 415 18.08 -21.48 13.95
C THR A 415 19.53 -21.82 14.31
N PRO A 416 20.14 -22.82 13.67
CA PRO A 416 21.55 -23.09 13.89
C PRO A 416 22.30 -21.76 13.70
N PRO A 417 23.21 -21.38 14.61
CA PRO A 417 23.94 -20.14 14.45
C PRO A 417 24.56 -20.14 13.03
N PRO A 418 24.51 -19.01 12.30
CA PRO A 418 25.44 -18.85 11.19
C PRO A 418 26.83 -19.14 11.74
N MET A 419 27.62 -19.95 11.05
CA MET A 419 28.99 -20.29 11.45
C MET A 419 29.70 -19.01 11.89
N ALA A 420 29.90 -18.88 13.20
CA ALA A 420 30.44 -17.69 13.81
C ALA A 420 31.95 -17.76 13.69
N ASP A 421 32.50 -17.10 12.68
CA ASP A 421 33.81 -16.48 12.79
C ASP A 421 33.59 -14.99 13.09
N GLY A 422 33.67 -14.61 14.37
CA GLY A 422 33.74 -13.21 14.78
C GLY A 422 33.11 -12.90 16.14
N ASP A 423 33.96 -12.53 17.09
CA ASP A 423 33.60 -11.86 18.36
C ASP A 423 32.77 -10.60 18.07
N GLY A 424 31.46 -10.65 18.33
CA GLY A 424 30.53 -9.52 18.27
C GLY A 424 29.63 -9.49 19.51
N PRO A 425 29.14 -8.31 19.94
CA PRO A 425 28.50 -8.13 21.25
C PRO A 425 27.24 -8.99 21.41
N SER A 426 27.09 -9.56 22.61
CA SER A 426 26.06 -10.52 23.03
C SER A 426 24.64 -9.92 23.17
N GLY A 427 24.13 -9.26 22.13
CA GLY A 427 22.76 -8.75 22.03
C GLY A 427 21.85 -9.68 21.22
N ARG A 428 20.55 -9.70 21.53
CA ARG A 428 19.55 -10.34 20.65
C ARG A 428 19.59 -9.65 19.27
N PRO A 429 19.52 -10.38 18.13
CA PRO A 429 19.54 -9.75 16.82
C PRO A 429 18.32 -8.85 16.61
N VAL A 430 18.55 -7.63 16.10
CA VAL A 430 17.50 -6.65 15.80
C VAL A 430 16.78 -7.05 14.52
N SER A 431 15.44 -7.07 14.56
CA SER A 431 14.58 -7.39 13.43
C SER A 431 13.77 -6.17 13.01
N ILE A 432 13.78 -5.85 11.72
CA ILE A 432 13.11 -4.67 11.15
C ILE A 432 12.24 -5.09 9.96
N LEU A 433 10.97 -4.67 10.02
CA LEU A 433 10.01 -4.78 8.93
C LEU A 433 9.59 -3.37 8.50
N VAL A 434 9.75 -3.04 7.22
CA VAL A 434 9.42 -1.71 6.69
C VAL A 434 8.14 -1.78 5.87
N TYR A 435 7.14 -0.94 6.22
CA TYR A 435 5.95 -0.78 5.39
C TYR A 435 6.29 0.02 4.12
N VAL A 436 6.08 -0.62 2.97
CA VAL A 436 6.39 -0.09 1.64
C VAL A 436 5.28 -0.54 0.67
N PRO A 437 4.22 0.25 0.50
CA PRO A 437 3.20 -0.06 -0.51
C PRO A 437 3.74 0.14 -1.93
N ALA A 438 3.05 -0.40 -2.94
CA ALA A 438 3.28 -0.06 -4.33
C ALA A 438 2.19 0.93 -4.80
N ALA A 439 2.61 2.15 -5.10
CA ALA A 439 1.71 3.24 -5.48
C ALA A 439 2.22 3.91 -6.76
N PRO A 440 1.38 4.02 -7.81
CA PRO A 440 1.77 4.67 -9.05
C PRO A 440 1.74 6.20 -8.88
N LEU A 441 2.37 6.93 -9.79
CA LEU A 441 2.16 8.36 -9.87
C LEU A 441 0.75 8.64 -10.42
N THR A 442 -0.02 9.45 -9.69
CA THR A 442 -1.33 9.99 -10.10
C THR A 442 -1.36 11.47 -9.69
N GLN A 443 -2.37 12.23 -10.14
CA GLN A 443 -2.53 13.61 -9.68
C GLN A 443 -2.71 13.68 -8.14
N THR A 444 -3.56 12.83 -7.57
CA THR A 444 -3.80 12.74 -6.11
C THR A 444 -2.53 12.33 -5.36
N ASN A 445 -1.82 11.33 -5.89
CA ASN A 445 -0.59 10.84 -5.30
C ASN A 445 0.53 11.90 -5.36
N ALA A 446 0.58 12.74 -6.41
CA ALA A 446 1.50 13.87 -6.48
C ALA A 446 1.17 14.98 -5.46
N LEU A 447 -0.11 15.27 -5.20
CA LEU A 447 -0.53 16.20 -4.15
C LEU A 447 -0.10 15.72 -2.76
N TYR A 448 -0.25 14.43 -2.47
CA TYR A 448 0.31 13.83 -1.26
C TYR A 448 1.83 13.94 -1.24
N LEU A 449 2.51 13.60 -2.32
CA LEU A 449 3.97 13.61 -2.39
C LEU A 449 4.56 15.00 -2.14
N ALA A 450 3.89 16.08 -2.57
CA ALA A 450 4.28 17.46 -2.24
C ALA A 450 4.22 17.74 -0.74
N ARG A 451 3.19 17.24 -0.05
CA ARG A 451 3.07 17.34 1.42
C ARG A 451 4.14 16.48 2.11
N GLN A 452 4.34 15.26 1.65
CA GLN A 452 5.35 14.34 2.16
C GLN A 452 6.77 14.90 2.02
N ARG A 453 7.09 15.53 0.89
CA ARG A 453 8.38 16.19 0.69
C ARG A 453 8.62 17.25 1.77
N LYS A 454 7.61 18.08 2.07
CA LYS A 454 7.71 19.10 3.11
C LYS A 454 7.94 18.49 4.49
N THR A 455 7.24 17.41 4.84
CA THR A 455 7.42 16.74 6.14
C THR A 455 8.79 16.06 6.21
N PHE A 456 9.24 15.41 5.13
CA PHE A 456 10.58 14.84 5.02
C PHE A 456 11.66 15.90 5.23
N LEU A 457 11.62 17.04 4.54
CA LEU A 457 12.64 18.09 4.71
C LEU A 457 12.69 18.65 6.14
N ARG A 458 11.54 18.69 6.81
CA ARG A 458 11.43 19.17 8.19
C ARG A 458 11.65 18.10 9.25
N GLY A 459 11.69 16.81 8.88
CA GLY A 459 11.70 15.69 9.82
C GLY A 459 10.37 15.47 10.55
N HIS A 460 9.26 16.09 10.10
CA HIS A 460 7.94 15.91 10.71
C HIS A 460 7.34 14.54 10.35
N PRO A 461 6.38 14.02 11.12
CA PRO A 461 5.66 12.81 10.75
C PRO A 461 5.07 12.86 9.34
N SER A 462 4.83 11.70 8.75
CA SER A 462 4.14 11.59 7.46
C SER A 462 2.77 12.31 7.50
N PRO A 463 2.31 12.94 6.39
CA PRO A 463 1.07 13.72 6.38
C PRO A 463 -0.17 12.98 6.92
N ASP A 464 -0.27 11.68 6.64
CA ASP A 464 -1.41 10.85 7.05
C ASP A 464 -1.34 10.43 8.54
N PHE A 465 -0.22 10.72 9.21
CA PHE A 465 0.02 10.46 10.63
C PHE A 465 0.21 11.75 11.45
N ASP A 466 -0.07 12.92 10.85
CA ASP A 466 -0.09 14.23 11.52
C ASP A 466 -1.40 14.95 11.23
N SER A 467 -2.53 14.33 11.60
CA SER A 467 -3.88 14.87 11.33
C SER A 467 -4.14 16.24 11.97
N THR A 468 -3.35 16.63 12.98
CA THR A 468 -3.42 17.94 13.65
C THR A 468 -2.44 18.97 13.08
N GLY A 469 -1.50 18.56 12.22
CA GLY A 469 -0.43 19.40 11.70
C GLY A 469 0.54 19.92 12.78
N SER A 470 0.56 19.26 13.94
CA SER A 470 1.29 19.69 15.13
C SER A 470 2.79 19.42 15.05
N GLY A 471 3.21 18.48 14.21
CA GLY A 471 4.59 17.98 14.19
C GLY A 471 5.00 17.23 15.46
N LEU A 472 4.06 16.79 16.31
CA LEU A 472 4.36 15.97 17.49
C LEU A 472 4.88 14.58 17.04
N GLY A 473 5.92 14.08 17.70
CA GLY A 473 6.61 12.85 17.27
C GLY A 473 7.57 13.06 16.09
N SER A 474 8.03 14.30 15.88
CA SER A 474 8.97 14.67 14.83
C SER A 474 10.38 14.12 15.06
N GLU A 475 10.99 13.66 13.97
CA GLU A 475 12.40 13.24 13.89
C GLU A 475 13.34 14.42 13.55
N ALA A 476 12.86 15.66 13.58
CA ALA A 476 13.63 16.85 13.20
C ALA A 476 14.92 17.03 14.01
N SER A 477 14.91 16.68 15.29
CA SER A 477 16.06 16.78 16.19
C SER A 477 16.96 15.55 16.15
N HIS A 478 16.61 14.51 15.37
CA HIS A 478 17.32 13.24 15.39
C HIS A 478 18.59 13.33 14.54
N ALA A 479 19.74 13.27 15.20
CA ALA A 479 21.03 13.19 14.53
C ALA A 479 21.12 11.90 13.69
N GLY A 480 21.69 11.98 12.49
CA GLY A 480 21.81 10.82 11.59
C GLY A 480 20.57 10.49 10.77
N ARG A 481 19.52 11.33 10.80
CA ARG A 481 18.39 11.24 9.86
C ARG A 481 18.90 11.47 8.42
N PRO A 482 18.64 10.57 7.47
CA PRO A 482 19.06 10.76 6.07
C PRO A 482 18.41 12.00 5.43
N GLY A 483 19.20 12.76 4.68
CA GLY A 483 18.77 13.90 3.88
C GLY A 483 18.73 13.59 2.38
N GLU A 484 18.61 14.65 1.57
CA GLU A 484 18.55 14.51 0.10
C GLU A 484 19.85 13.92 -0.48
N THR A 485 21.01 14.27 0.08
CA THR A 485 22.32 13.79 -0.37
C THR A 485 22.45 12.29 -0.19
N GLU A 486 22.08 11.77 0.98
CA GLU A 486 22.12 10.33 1.26
C GLU A 486 21.14 9.55 0.38
N ILE A 487 19.97 10.12 0.08
CA ILE A 487 19.04 9.52 -0.89
C ILE A 487 19.67 9.47 -2.27
N ALA A 488 20.28 10.56 -2.73
CA ALA A 488 20.91 10.63 -4.05
C ALA A 488 22.04 9.60 -4.19
N GLU A 489 22.86 9.45 -3.16
CA GLU A 489 23.99 8.51 -3.13
C GLU A 489 23.54 7.04 -3.14
N VAL A 490 22.53 6.68 -2.34
CA VAL A 490 22.08 5.28 -2.21
C VAL A 490 21.06 4.89 -3.27
N SER A 491 20.16 5.80 -3.64
CA SER A 491 18.95 5.50 -4.41
C SER A 491 18.96 6.07 -5.83
N GLY A 492 19.91 6.95 -6.13
CA GLY A 492 20.05 7.60 -7.44
C GLY A 492 18.84 8.45 -7.84
N PRO A 493 18.72 8.79 -9.14
CA PRO A 493 17.64 9.65 -9.65
C PRO A 493 16.24 9.08 -9.40
N GLY A 494 16.07 7.77 -9.50
CA GLY A 494 14.79 7.10 -9.29
C GLY A 494 14.27 7.22 -7.86
N GLY A 495 15.16 7.15 -6.86
CA GLY A 495 14.80 7.38 -5.46
C GLY A 495 14.47 8.84 -5.14
N LEU A 496 15.18 9.79 -5.76
CA LEU A 496 14.83 11.21 -5.63
C LEU A 496 13.45 11.50 -6.24
N GLN A 497 13.15 10.92 -7.41
CA GLN A 497 11.83 11.03 -8.05
C GLN A 497 10.73 10.40 -7.18
N SER A 498 10.95 9.20 -6.64
CA SER A 498 9.94 8.52 -5.82
C SER A 498 9.61 9.30 -4.54
N MET A 499 10.58 10.03 -3.98
CA MET A 499 10.42 10.90 -2.81
C MET A 499 9.93 12.32 -3.15
N GLY A 500 9.72 12.64 -4.43
CA GLY A 500 9.28 13.97 -4.89
C GLY A 500 10.38 15.04 -4.84
N LEU A 501 11.64 14.64 -4.69
CA LEU A 501 12.81 15.51 -4.59
C LEU A 501 13.39 15.88 -5.96
N ALA A 502 13.08 15.09 -7.00
CA ALA A 502 13.45 15.38 -8.38
C ALA A 502 12.23 15.32 -9.32
N PRO A 503 12.21 16.11 -10.40
CA PRO A 503 11.16 16.01 -11.42
C PRO A 503 11.11 14.66 -12.11
N PHE A 504 9.91 14.26 -12.54
CA PHE A 504 9.69 13.11 -13.40
C PHE A 504 10.04 13.44 -14.85
N ASP A 505 10.66 12.48 -15.54
CA ASP A 505 11.07 12.65 -16.93
C ASP A 505 9.85 12.60 -17.86
N VAL A 506 9.49 13.76 -18.43
CA VAL A 506 8.38 13.90 -19.38
C VAL A 506 8.95 13.86 -20.79
N ALA A 507 8.72 12.78 -21.54
CA ALA A 507 8.90 12.84 -23.00
C ALA A 507 7.85 13.80 -23.61
N PRO A 508 8.10 14.43 -24.77
CA PRO A 508 7.17 15.37 -25.36
C PRO A 508 5.79 14.73 -25.54
N THR A 509 4.74 15.39 -25.07
CA THR A 509 3.35 14.94 -25.27
C THR A 509 3.09 14.81 -26.77
N PRO A 510 2.65 13.64 -27.28
CA PRO A 510 2.22 13.52 -28.66
C PRO A 510 1.08 14.52 -28.93
N PRO A 511 1.05 15.20 -30.09
CA PRO A 511 0.00 16.17 -30.40
C PRO A 511 -1.39 15.51 -30.33
N ALA A 512 -2.35 16.23 -29.75
CA ALA A 512 -3.75 15.83 -29.77
C ALA A 512 -4.32 16.09 -31.17
N ASP A 513 -4.70 15.01 -31.85
CA ASP A 513 -5.48 14.95 -33.09
C ASP A 513 -5.00 15.78 -34.28
N GLY A 514 -4.42 15.07 -35.25
CA GLY A 514 -4.33 15.50 -36.64
C GLY A 514 -4.25 14.27 -37.53
N SER A 515 -5.42 13.81 -37.99
CA SER A 515 -5.67 12.88 -39.11
C SER A 515 -4.87 11.58 -39.20
N ASN A 516 -5.59 10.45 -39.33
CA ASN A 516 -5.09 9.21 -39.92
C ASN A 516 -4.23 9.52 -41.17
N ASP A 517 -2.94 9.25 -41.09
CA ASP A 517 -2.12 9.00 -42.26
C ASP A 517 -1.12 7.90 -41.89
N ASP A 518 -1.31 6.73 -42.51
CA ASP A 518 -0.37 5.63 -42.48
C ASP A 518 0.93 6.09 -43.13
N GLY A 519 2.00 6.17 -42.35
CA GLY A 519 3.32 6.55 -42.83
C GLY A 519 4.39 5.86 -42.02
N ASP A 520 4.91 4.75 -42.57
CA ASP A 520 6.12 4.07 -42.11
C ASP A 520 7.24 5.08 -41.85
N VAL A 521 7.80 5.07 -40.64
CA VAL A 521 9.07 5.74 -40.36
C VAL A 521 10.04 4.73 -39.78
N GLU A 522 10.87 4.18 -40.66
CA GLU A 522 12.14 3.56 -40.30
C GLU A 522 13.03 4.61 -39.63
N MET A 523 13.61 4.27 -38.48
CA MET A 523 14.71 5.02 -37.89
C MET A 523 15.90 4.09 -37.69
N GLU A 524 16.90 4.30 -38.53
CA GLU A 524 18.23 3.70 -38.45
C GLU A 524 18.98 4.13 -37.17
N ASN A 525 19.85 3.21 -36.74
CA ASN A 525 20.53 3.12 -35.47
C ASN A 525 21.87 3.87 -35.48
N ALA A 526 22.27 4.54 -34.37
CA ALA A 526 23.66 4.57 -33.88
C ALA A 526 23.81 5.39 -32.57
N GLY A 527 24.32 4.74 -31.52
CA GLY A 527 24.88 5.41 -30.33
C GLY A 527 24.92 4.53 -29.08
N THR A 528 26.02 3.79 -28.90
CA THR A 528 26.31 2.87 -27.79
C THR A 528 26.17 3.48 -26.38
N SER A 529 25.26 2.94 -25.57
CA SER A 529 25.38 2.91 -24.09
C SER A 529 24.60 1.72 -23.51
N ASN A 530 25.30 0.90 -22.72
CA ASN A 530 24.85 -0.23 -21.90
C ASN A 530 23.34 -0.54 -21.82
N GLY A 531 22.94 -1.67 -22.40
CA GLY A 531 22.19 -2.72 -21.69
C GLY A 531 20.80 -2.42 -21.10
N ILE A 532 20.08 -1.40 -21.56
CA ILE A 532 18.67 -1.19 -21.16
C ILE A 532 17.78 -1.49 -22.36
N LYS A 533 16.95 -2.54 -22.26
CA LYS A 533 15.90 -2.85 -23.24
C LYS A 533 15.03 -1.60 -23.48
N PRO A 534 14.57 -1.32 -24.71
CA PRO A 534 13.73 -0.15 -24.97
C PRO A 534 12.44 -0.26 -24.15
N ARG A 535 12.23 0.69 -23.23
CA ARG A 535 10.98 0.84 -22.47
C ARG A 535 9.85 1.14 -23.46
N SER A 536 8.66 0.56 -23.20
CA SER A 536 7.45 0.89 -23.96
C SER A 536 7.25 2.41 -24.07
N PRO A 537 6.78 2.91 -25.22
CA PRO A 537 6.56 4.33 -25.42
C PRO A 537 5.63 4.88 -24.34
N ILE A 538 5.87 6.11 -23.88
CA ILE A 538 5.02 6.76 -22.88
C ILE A 538 3.62 6.97 -23.45
N THR A 539 2.58 6.65 -22.69
CA THR A 539 1.21 6.98 -23.13
C THR A 539 0.94 8.48 -22.96
N ARG A 540 -0.11 8.98 -23.63
CA ARG A 540 -0.54 10.37 -23.44
C ARG A 540 -0.97 10.64 -21.99
N ALA A 541 -1.68 9.71 -21.36
CA ALA A 541 -2.10 9.82 -19.98
C ALA A 541 -0.91 9.83 -19.01
N GLU A 542 0.08 8.95 -19.21
CA GLU A 542 1.32 8.95 -18.42
C GLU A 542 2.08 10.27 -18.53
N ALA A 543 2.23 10.79 -19.76
CA ALA A 543 2.93 12.05 -20.01
C ALA A 543 2.22 13.25 -19.34
N GLU A 544 0.89 13.30 -19.40
CA GLU A 544 0.10 14.35 -18.77
C GLU A 544 0.15 14.27 -17.24
N VAL A 545 0.07 13.06 -16.67
CA VAL A 545 0.21 12.85 -15.22
C VAL A 545 1.59 13.29 -14.74
N ALA A 546 2.66 12.91 -15.45
CA ALA A 546 4.02 13.34 -15.11
C ALA A 546 4.19 14.86 -15.19
N ARG A 547 3.60 15.50 -16.21
CA ARG A 547 3.58 16.97 -16.36
C ARG A 547 2.86 17.64 -15.19
N LEU A 548 1.66 17.18 -14.83
CA LEU A 548 0.88 17.70 -13.70
C LEU A 548 1.61 17.49 -12.37
N ALA A 549 2.21 16.32 -12.16
CA ALA A 549 2.99 16.04 -10.97
C ALA A 549 4.18 16.99 -10.83
N ASN A 550 4.89 17.28 -11.91
CA ASN A 550 5.99 18.25 -11.91
C ASN A 550 5.52 19.67 -11.56
N ILE A 551 4.35 20.09 -12.08
CA ILE A 551 3.74 21.38 -11.72
C ILE A 551 3.39 21.42 -10.22
N ILE A 552 2.81 20.35 -9.69
CA ILE A 552 2.42 20.25 -8.27
C ILE A 552 3.65 20.28 -7.35
N LEU A 553 4.70 19.54 -7.70
CA LEU A 553 5.90 19.38 -6.87
C LEU A 553 6.88 20.56 -6.97
N PHE A 554 6.89 21.25 -8.12
CA PHE A 554 7.84 22.30 -8.45
C PHE A 554 7.12 23.49 -9.09
N PRO A 555 6.19 24.16 -8.38
CA PRO A 555 5.34 25.21 -8.95
C PRO A 555 6.12 26.41 -9.46
N ASP A 556 7.32 26.67 -8.93
CA ASP A 556 8.20 27.78 -9.33
C ASP A 556 8.95 27.54 -10.66
N ARG A 557 8.87 26.32 -11.21
CA ARG A 557 9.53 25.94 -12.47
C ARG A 557 8.64 26.18 -13.68
N TYR A 558 8.79 27.37 -14.27
CA TYR A 558 8.02 27.82 -15.43
C TYR A 558 8.14 26.91 -16.67
N ASP A 559 9.22 26.15 -16.81
CA ASP A 559 9.44 25.24 -17.93
C ASP A 559 8.45 24.07 -17.99
N PHE A 560 7.75 23.76 -16.88
CA PHE A 560 6.68 22.76 -16.86
C PHE A 560 5.32 23.27 -17.36
N TYR A 561 5.12 24.59 -17.38
CA TYR A 561 3.89 25.23 -17.85
C TYR A 561 3.94 25.53 -19.35
N MET A 562 5.14 25.68 -19.90
CA MET A 562 5.36 25.93 -21.31
C MET A 562 5.54 24.61 -22.06
N GLY A 563 4.56 24.20 -22.85
CA GLY A 563 4.78 23.15 -23.85
C GLY A 563 5.98 23.55 -24.71
N LYS A 564 7.02 22.70 -24.79
CA LYS A 564 8.21 23.00 -25.59
C LYS A 564 7.76 23.36 -27.01
N ARG A 565 7.84 24.65 -27.36
CA ARG A 565 7.63 25.11 -28.73
C ARG A 565 8.66 24.40 -29.58
N ASN A 566 8.23 23.55 -30.51
CA ASN A 566 9.13 22.91 -31.49
C ASN A 566 9.98 24.00 -32.15
N GLY A 567 11.24 24.07 -31.72
CA GLY A 567 12.23 25.02 -32.20
C GLY A 567 12.78 24.55 -33.54
N THR A 568 11.98 24.65 -34.60
CA THR A 568 12.44 24.62 -35.99
C THR A 568 11.39 25.28 -36.87
N ARG A 569 11.28 26.61 -36.78
CA ARG A 569 10.95 27.39 -37.98
C ARG A 569 12.27 27.78 -38.64
N PRO A 570 12.54 27.38 -39.89
CA PRO A 570 13.64 27.97 -40.61
C PRO A 570 13.40 29.48 -40.66
N ARG A 571 14.43 30.27 -40.36
CA ARG A 571 14.41 31.70 -40.66
C ARG A 571 14.00 31.86 -42.11
N ARG A 572 12.84 32.47 -42.35
CA ARG A 572 12.39 32.89 -43.67
C ARG A 572 13.45 33.88 -44.16
N SER A 573 14.33 33.43 -45.05
CA SER A 573 15.31 34.29 -45.71
C SER A 573 14.53 35.38 -46.43
N LYS A 574 14.84 36.65 -46.12
CA LYS A 574 14.39 37.79 -46.93
C LYS A 574 14.89 37.57 -48.37
N PRO A 575 14.09 37.85 -49.40
CA PRO A 575 14.61 37.83 -50.76
C PRO A 575 15.63 38.96 -50.89
N GLU A 576 16.83 38.61 -51.34
CA GLU A 576 17.83 39.57 -51.82
C GLU A 576 17.22 40.40 -52.94
N VAL A 577 17.12 41.70 -52.70
CA VAL A 577 16.90 42.68 -53.76
C VAL A 577 18.26 42.87 -54.44
N LYS A 578 18.34 42.53 -55.72
CA LYS A 578 19.50 42.82 -56.57
C LYS A 578 19.67 44.33 -56.66
N GLU A 579 20.81 44.84 -56.20
CA GLU A 579 21.29 46.18 -56.53
C GLU A 579 21.76 46.21 -57.99
N GLU A 580 21.16 47.09 -58.79
CA GLU A 580 21.69 47.52 -60.08
C GLU A 580 22.77 48.59 -59.85
N GLU A 581 23.92 48.40 -60.50
CA GLU A 581 25.01 49.37 -60.53
C GLU A 581 24.69 50.61 -61.38
N LYS A 582 25.20 51.77 -60.88
CA LYS A 582 25.77 52.97 -61.54
C LYS A 582 25.03 54.29 -61.30
N PRO A 583 25.72 55.45 -61.40
CA PRO A 583 27.13 55.76 -61.11
C PRO A 583 27.31 57.01 -60.22
N GLU A 584 28.56 57.30 -59.89
CA GLU A 584 29.08 58.45 -59.12
C GLU A 584 28.56 59.84 -59.52
N THR A 585 28.25 60.68 -58.53
CA THR A 585 28.57 62.13 -58.48
C THR A 585 28.54 62.62 -57.01
N VAL A 586 29.70 62.97 -56.44
CA VAL A 586 30.17 64.34 -56.11
C VAL A 586 29.41 65.05 -54.98
N ALA A 587 30.10 65.11 -53.83
CA ALA A 587 30.32 66.22 -52.88
C ALA A 587 29.17 66.90 -52.10
N GLU A 588 29.62 67.46 -50.97
CA GLU A 588 29.00 68.48 -50.11
C GLU A 588 27.86 68.01 -49.21
N GLU A 589 27.70 68.50 -47.98
CA GLU A 589 28.54 69.15 -46.98
C GLU A 589 27.63 69.20 -45.74
N GLU A 590 28.24 69.32 -44.56
CA GLU A 590 27.64 69.95 -43.38
C GLU A 590 26.48 69.32 -42.58
N ASN A 591 26.82 69.17 -41.30
CA ASN A 591 26.10 69.59 -40.09
C ASN A 591 24.96 68.74 -39.50
N LYS A 592 25.28 68.28 -38.28
CA LYS A 592 24.57 68.54 -37.00
C LYS A 592 23.03 68.45 -37.05
N SER A 593 22.40 67.58 -36.28
CA SER A 593 22.49 67.50 -34.82
C SER A 593 21.85 66.22 -34.30
#